data_AF-A0A402DU35-F1
#
_entry.id   AF-A0A402DU35-F1
#
_cell.length_a   1.000
_cell.length_b   1.000
_cell.length_c   1.000
_cell.angle_alpha   90.00
_cell.angle_beta   90.00
_cell.angle_gamma   90.00
#
_symmetry.space_group_name_H-M   'P 1'
#
loop_
_entity.id
_entity.type
_entity.pdbx_description
1 polymer ?
#
loop_
_entity_poly.entity_id
_entity_poly.type
_entity_poly.pdbx_seq_one_letter_code
_entity_poly.pdbx_strand_id
1 'polypeptide(L)'
;MSTAPDATPVTTGVAGRWRRLVTWRRLVVVAAGVLVALVVGVTTATVEGSLGPHEARYDVTTDDTVTIDLGPVGTLQIDSPLPLTLGLRVTVQEIPAAVTELDQATTLQALSGDLRSYVAFFSAPQSTVEDVARSLVTDALGRAALTFGLLTAVWWLARWALGPVRRTELAASLAPHTRVIAGGVAAVVVGGTVLTASVGERDQPVTSRPASAVFDGTPLAGARVTGRLGGVIDTYGGYVVDAYRENTAFYARANTSLEDAWDATQPVVDAQDERDRATPTVSGSPGPTQDAAEDVEPVVLLVVSDLHCNVGMASLLTTAARRAGADVVLDAGDTTMNGTGVEQYCVTTFARAVPDGVELVTSPGNHDSAETTAMYARAGARVLDGSVVEVDGMRLLGDHDPAQTRIGSGTTAGTESAQDVAERLAATACDDEDGVDLLLIHTPRVGLPALTDGCVPAQVSGHMHQRIGPSVVGEGVQYVSSSTAGATLGQPTVGPLNGTAEMTVLRWDPRERRIVDYQLVQVRPDASASVSPRLQWPEPRPAQPSRGGGNHPSPM
;
A
#
# COMPACT_ATOMS: atom_id res chain seq x y z
N MET A 1 -41.02 -38.11 74.24
CA MET A 1 -39.68 -38.71 74.40
C MET A 1 -39.39 -39.51 73.15
N SER A 2 -38.28 -39.41 72.44
CA SER A 2 -37.10 -38.55 72.51
C SER A 2 -36.52 -38.53 71.09
N THR A 3 -36.12 -37.34 70.66
CA THR A 3 -35.41 -36.90 69.46
C THR A 3 -34.42 -37.88 68.80
N ALA A 4 -34.38 -37.90 67.46
CA ALA A 4 -33.17 -38.11 66.65
C ALA A 4 -33.21 -37.20 65.41
N PRO A 5 -32.09 -36.55 65.01
CA PRO A 5 -32.09 -35.44 64.05
C PRO A 5 -31.87 -35.89 62.59
N ASP A 6 -32.32 -35.01 61.69
CA ASP A 6 -32.11 -35.01 60.24
C ASP A 6 -30.63 -35.15 59.84
N ALA A 7 -30.37 -36.02 58.87
CA ALA A 7 -29.12 -36.09 58.13
C ALA A 7 -29.41 -36.06 56.61
N THR A 8 -29.38 -34.87 56.02
CA THR A 8 -29.28 -34.68 54.57
C THR A 8 -27.87 -35.04 54.08
N PRO A 9 -27.67 -35.92 53.08
CA PRO A 9 -26.35 -36.17 52.55
C PRO A 9 -25.97 -35.10 51.51
N VAL A 10 -24.86 -34.43 51.79
CA VAL A 10 -24.10 -33.55 50.89
C VAL A 10 -23.49 -34.41 49.77
N THR A 11 -24.08 -34.45 48.58
CA THR A 11 -23.53 -35.17 47.41
C THR A 11 -23.38 -34.28 46.15
N THR A 12 -23.21 -32.97 46.30
CA THR A 12 -23.00 -32.06 45.16
C THR A 12 -21.53 -31.66 44.91
N GLY A 13 -20.60 -31.97 45.83
CA GLY A 13 -19.21 -31.48 45.75
C GLY A 13 -18.21 -32.33 44.95
N VAL A 14 -18.53 -33.59 44.62
CA VAL A 14 -17.58 -34.52 43.94
C VAL A 14 -17.83 -34.52 42.43
N ALA A 15 -19.08 -34.60 41.98
CA ALA A 15 -19.42 -34.56 40.55
C ALA A 15 -18.99 -33.25 39.86
N GLY A 16 -19.09 -32.10 40.56
CA GLY A 16 -18.62 -30.80 40.05
C GLY A 16 -17.10 -30.68 39.93
N ARG A 17 -16.34 -31.29 40.86
CA ARG A 17 -14.87 -31.33 40.80
C ARG A 17 -14.35 -32.25 39.69
N TRP A 18 -14.98 -33.42 39.51
CA TRP A 18 -14.64 -34.36 38.44
C TRP A 18 -14.97 -33.82 37.05
N ARG A 19 -16.14 -33.17 36.87
CA ARG A 19 -16.47 -32.48 35.61
C ARG A 19 -15.45 -31.39 35.29
N ARG A 20 -15.11 -30.51 36.25
CA ARG A 20 -14.10 -29.45 36.08
C ARG A 20 -12.70 -30.01 35.72
N LEU A 21 -12.27 -31.11 36.34
CA LEU A 21 -10.99 -31.77 36.03
C LEU A 21 -10.95 -32.36 34.61
N VAL A 22 -12.07 -32.93 34.13
CA VAL A 22 -12.18 -33.45 32.76
C VAL A 22 -12.21 -32.32 31.73
N THR A 23 -12.88 -31.20 32.02
CA THR A 23 -12.85 -30.01 31.15
C THR A 23 -11.45 -29.42 31.08
N TRP A 24 -10.78 -29.29 32.23
CA TRP A 24 -9.43 -28.73 32.31
C TRP A 24 -8.40 -29.59 31.55
N ARG A 25 -8.48 -30.93 31.65
CA ARG A 25 -7.64 -31.84 30.86
C ARG A 25 -7.84 -31.69 29.34
N ARG A 26 -9.08 -31.51 28.88
CA ARG A 26 -9.37 -31.27 27.46
C ARG A 26 -8.81 -29.93 26.99
N LEU A 27 -8.96 -28.89 27.82
CA LEU A 27 -8.41 -27.57 27.54
C LEU A 27 -6.87 -27.60 27.45
N VAL A 28 -6.19 -28.33 28.33
CA VAL A 28 -4.72 -28.48 28.28
C VAL A 28 -4.27 -29.18 26.99
N VAL A 29 -4.96 -30.22 26.55
CA VAL A 29 -4.62 -30.91 25.28
C VAL A 29 -4.86 -30.03 24.07
N VAL A 30 -5.97 -29.29 24.04
CA VAL A 30 -6.25 -28.33 22.96
C VAL A 30 -5.19 -27.21 22.98
N ALA A 31 -4.88 -26.64 24.14
CA ALA A 31 -3.85 -25.61 24.28
C ALA A 31 -2.47 -26.12 23.85
N ALA A 32 -2.11 -27.35 24.17
CA ALA A 32 -0.87 -27.98 23.70
C ALA A 32 -0.88 -28.18 22.17
N GLY A 33 -2.01 -28.59 21.59
CA GLY A 33 -2.17 -28.70 20.14
C GLY A 33 -2.05 -27.35 19.42
N VAL A 34 -2.64 -26.30 19.98
CA VAL A 34 -2.51 -24.92 19.50
C VAL A 34 -1.06 -24.46 19.61
N LEU A 35 -0.38 -24.71 20.74
CA LEU A 35 1.02 -24.35 20.92
C LEU A 35 1.94 -25.03 19.90
N VAL A 36 1.77 -26.34 19.68
CA VAL A 36 2.53 -27.08 18.65
C VAL A 36 2.28 -26.48 17.28
N ALA A 37 1.01 -26.22 16.95
CA ALA A 37 0.65 -25.64 15.66
C ALA A 37 1.25 -24.24 15.47
N LEU A 38 1.25 -23.40 16.51
CA LEU A 38 1.89 -22.07 16.48
C LEU A 38 3.40 -22.17 16.32
N VAL A 39 4.07 -23.06 17.06
CA VAL A 39 5.51 -23.28 16.92
C VAL A 39 5.84 -23.69 15.49
N VAL A 40 5.17 -24.72 14.97
CA VAL A 40 5.38 -25.19 13.58
C VAL A 40 5.07 -24.07 12.59
N GLY A 41 3.97 -23.33 12.79
CA GLY A 41 3.60 -22.21 11.93
C GLY A 41 4.68 -21.14 11.85
N VAL A 42 5.18 -20.69 13.00
CA VAL A 42 6.23 -19.66 13.07
C VAL A 42 7.57 -20.17 12.53
N THR A 43 8.03 -21.36 12.93
CA THR A 43 9.36 -21.87 12.52
C THR A 43 9.42 -22.36 11.07
N THR A 44 8.28 -22.47 10.40
CA THR A 44 8.20 -22.85 8.97
C THR A 44 7.65 -21.73 8.10
N ALA A 45 7.46 -20.54 8.69
CA ALA A 45 6.96 -19.38 7.98
C ALA A 45 7.96 -18.93 6.93
N THR A 46 7.46 -18.71 5.72
CA THR A 46 8.25 -18.28 4.57
C THR A 46 7.41 -17.37 3.70
N VAL A 47 8.05 -16.33 3.15
CA VAL A 47 7.40 -15.43 2.21
C VAL A 47 8.40 -15.01 1.12
N GLU A 48 7.89 -14.84 -0.09
CA GLU A 48 8.61 -14.18 -1.18
C GLU A 48 8.25 -12.69 -1.17
N GLY A 49 9.27 -11.85 -1.28
CA GLY A 49 9.14 -10.40 -1.32
C GLY A 49 10.30 -9.79 -2.08
N SER A 50 10.51 -8.49 -1.93
CA SER A 50 11.58 -7.79 -2.63
C SER A 50 12.68 -7.31 -1.70
N LEU A 51 13.91 -7.50 -2.13
CA LEU A 51 15.09 -6.86 -1.57
C LEU A 51 15.72 -5.99 -2.65
N GLY A 52 15.00 -4.93 -3.01
CA GLY A 52 15.43 -3.94 -3.97
C GLY A 52 15.08 -4.31 -5.38
N PRO A 53 16.02 -4.27 -6.33
CA PRO A 53 15.75 -4.77 -7.67
C PRO A 53 15.63 -6.30 -7.71
N HIS A 54 15.89 -6.99 -6.59
CA HIS A 54 15.88 -8.45 -6.51
C HIS A 54 14.60 -8.97 -5.89
N GLU A 55 14.15 -10.12 -6.37
CA GLU A 55 13.28 -10.99 -5.59
C GLU A 55 14.09 -11.58 -4.43
N ALA A 56 13.44 -11.75 -3.29
CA ALA A 56 14.05 -12.31 -2.11
C ALA A 56 13.08 -13.24 -1.39
N ARG A 57 13.61 -14.35 -0.92
CA ARG A 57 12.87 -15.27 -0.06
C ARG A 57 13.26 -15.03 1.38
N TYR A 58 12.25 -14.87 2.23
CA TYR A 58 12.38 -14.61 3.66
C TYR A 58 11.90 -15.85 4.41
N ASP A 59 12.81 -16.52 5.11
CA ASP A 59 12.52 -17.70 5.91
C ASP A 59 12.77 -17.38 7.39
N VAL A 60 11.79 -17.69 8.26
CA VAL A 60 12.01 -17.62 9.71
C VAL A 60 12.99 -18.71 10.10
N THR A 61 14.05 -18.32 10.80
CA THR A 61 15.04 -19.24 11.33
C THR A 61 14.97 -19.27 12.86
N THR A 62 15.67 -20.22 13.45
CA THR A 62 15.70 -20.44 14.90
C THR A 62 17.08 -20.17 15.51
N ASP A 63 17.89 -19.40 14.78
CA ASP A 63 19.11 -18.76 15.27
C ASP A 63 18.80 -17.31 15.64
N ASP A 64 19.57 -16.72 16.55
CA ASP A 64 19.42 -15.33 16.99
C ASP A 64 20.03 -14.32 15.99
N THR A 65 20.05 -14.65 14.70
CA THR A 65 20.73 -13.86 13.66
C THR A 65 19.80 -13.60 12.47
N VAL A 66 19.85 -12.38 11.93
CA VAL A 66 19.29 -12.06 10.61
C VAL A 66 20.41 -12.18 9.58
N THR A 67 20.28 -13.10 8.64
CA THR A 67 21.27 -13.37 7.58
C THR A 67 20.71 -13.00 6.23
N ILE A 68 21.30 -12.00 5.58
CA ILE A 68 21.06 -11.66 4.18
C ILE A 68 22.10 -12.38 3.32
N ASP A 69 21.66 -13.35 2.54
CA ASP A 69 22.49 -14.15 1.64
C ASP A 69 22.40 -13.59 0.22
N LEU A 70 23.51 -13.01 -0.25
CA LEU A 70 23.68 -12.45 -1.60
C LEU A 70 24.40 -13.45 -2.52
N GLY A 71 24.35 -14.74 -2.18
CA GLY A 71 24.90 -15.84 -2.96
C GLY A 71 26.42 -15.75 -3.13
N PRO A 72 26.98 -15.81 -4.35
CA PRO A 72 28.43 -15.83 -4.59
C PRO A 72 29.20 -14.57 -4.13
N VAL A 73 28.50 -13.50 -3.74
CA VAL A 73 29.09 -12.26 -3.24
C VAL A 73 29.40 -12.36 -1.74
N GLY A 74 28.61 -13.13 -0.99
CA GLY A 74 28.74 -13.36 0.44
C GLY A 74 27.45 -13.06 1.21
N THR A 75 27.55 -13.01 2.53
CA THR A 75 26.41 -12.80 3.43
C THR A 75 26.63 -11.56 4.30
N LEU A 76 25.55 -10.86 4.63
CA LEU A 76 25.50 -9.83 5.66
C LEU A 76 24.66 -10.34 6.85
N GLN A 77 25.21 -10.31 8.05
CA GLN A 77 24.62 -10.87 9.26
C GLN A 77 24.50 -9.78 10.33
N ILE A 78 23.32 -9.64 10.95
CA ILE A 78 23.10 -8.79 12.12
C ILE A 78 22.42 -9.61 13.22
N ASP A 79 22.53 -9.16 14.46
CA ASP A 79 21.85 -9.82 15.57
C ASP A 79 20.34 -9.61 15.42
N SER A 80 19.57 -10.68 15.61
CA SER A 80 18.13 -10.65 15.42
C SER A 80 17.43 -9.89 16.56
N PRO A 81 16.56 -8.92 16.25
CA PRO A 81 15.74 -8.26 17.26
C PRO A 81 14.52 -9.12 17.68
N LEU A 82 14.30 -10.28 17.06
CA LEU A 82 13.14 -11.13 17.33
C LEU A 82 13.27 -11.85 18.68
N PRO A 83 12.17 -12.02 19.43
CA PRO A 83 12.18 -12.73 20.70
C PRO A 83 12.40 -14.24 20.49
N LEU A 84 12.73 -14.95 21.57
CA LEU A 84 12.82 -16.42 21.60
C LEU A 84 13.89 -17.02 20.67
N THR A 85 15.02 -16.33 20.49
CA THR A 85 16.14 -16.75 19.62
C THR A 85 15.69 -17.09 18.20
N LEU A 86 14.72 -16.33 17.69
CA LEU A 86 14.29 -16.42 16.31
C LEU A 86 15.14 -15.51 15.44
N GLY A 87 15.33 -15.93 14.21
CA GLY A 87 16.13 -15.24 13.21
C GLY A 87 15.36 -15.11 11.92
N LEU A 88 16.04 -14.56 10.93
CA LEU A 88 15.49 -14.39 9.59
C LEU A 88 16.59 -14.65 8.58
N ARG A 89 16.39 -15.60 7.66
CA ARG A 89 17.25 -15.74 6.49
C ARG A 89 16.57 -15.10 5.29
N VAL A 90 17.26 -14.16 4.67
CA VAL A 90 16.86 -13.49 3.44
C VAL A 90 17.76 -13.98 2.32
N THR A 91 17.24 -14.86 1.47
CA THR A 91 17.98 -15.34 0.28
C THR A 91 17.62 -14.45 -0.89
N VAL A 92 18.60 -13.65 -1.32
CA VAL A 92 18.47 -12.75 -2.48
C VAL A 92 18.57 -13.58 -3.74
N GLN A 93 17.54 -13.51 -4.57
CA GLN A 93 17.44 -14.24 -5.83
C GLN A 93 17.91 -13.36 -6.99
N GLU A 94 17.71 -13.84 -8.22
CA GLU A 94 18.05 -13.07 -9.42
C GLU A 94 17.15 -11.84 -9.55
N ILE A 95 17.66 -10.82 -10.23
CA ILE A 95 16.86 -9.71 -10.72
C ILE A 95 15.85 -10.31 -11.71
N PRO A 96 14.53 -10.09 -11.58
CA PRO A 96 13.54 -10.67 -12.48
C PRO A 96 13.87 -10.35 -13.94
N ALA A 97 13.52 -11.25 -14.87
CA ALA A 97 13.82 -11.06 -16.29
C ALA A 97 13.34 -9.69 -16.82
N ALA A 98 12.17 -9.25 -16.34
CA ALA A 98 11.55 -7.94 -16.60
C ALA A 98 12.36 -6.73 -16.10
N VAL A 99 13.35 -6.94 -15.24
CA VAL A 99 14.31 -5.96 -14.71
C VAL A 99 15.73 -6.24 -15.25
N THR A 100 16.01 -7.39 -15.87
CA THR A 100 17.32 -7.65 -16.54
C THR A 100 17.40 -7.22 -18.00
N GLU A 101 16.28 -6.95 -18.67
CA GLU A 101 16.29 -6.34 -20.02
C GLU A 101 16.83 -4.89 -20.03
N LEU A 102 17.11 -4.34 -18.84
CA LEU A 102 17.61 -2.98 -18.60
C LEU A 102 19.04 -2.70 -19.06
N ASP A 103 19.86 -3.73 -19.31
CA ASP A 103 21.32 -3.58 -19.20
C ASP A 103 22.13 -3.83 -20.49
N GLN A 104 21.48 -3.83 -21.67
CA GLN A 104 22.17 -4.00 -22.95
C GLN A 104 22.76 -2.68 -23.54
N ALA A 105 23.21 -1.75 -22.70
CA ALA A 105 23.93 -0.55 -23.15
C ALA A 105 25.21 -0.26 -22.34
N THR A 106 26.35 -0.31 -23.04
CA THR A 106 27.74 0.02 -22.67
C THR A 106 28.09 0.22 -21.18
N THR A 107 29.00 -0.64 -20.72
CA THR A 107 29.51 -0.93 -19.36
C THR A 107 29.85 0.21 -18.40
N LEU A 108 29.85 1.48 -18.79
CA LEU A 108 30.14 2.62 -17.89
C LEU A 108 28.87 3.38 -17.45
N GLN A 109 27.83 3.46 -18.29
CA GLN A 109 26.52 3.97 -17.84
C GLN A 109 25.80 2.94 -16.98
N ALA A 110 25.92 1.65 -17.30
CA ALA A 110 25.38 0.51 -16.54
C ALA A 110 25.78 0.56 -15.06
N LEU A 111 27.07 0.76 -14.73
CA LEU A 111 27.51 0.89 -13.33
C LEU A 111 26.90 2.06 -12.57
N SER A 112 26.61 3.17 -13.27
CA SER A 112 25.95 4.33 -12.66
C SER A 112 24.44 4.15 -12.54
N GLY A 113 23.81 3.41 -13.45
CA GLY A 113 22.40 3.00 -13.41
C GLY A 113 22.11 1.93 -12.36
N ASP A 114 23.03 0.97 -12.19
CA ASP A 114 22.99 -0.06 -11.15
C ASP A 114 23.09 0.58 -9.76
N LEU A 115 24.08 1.45 -9.53
CA LEU A 115 24.20 2.15 -8.26
C LEU A 115 22.94 2.98 -7.92
N ARG A 116 22.29 3.56 -8.94
CA ARG A 116 21.03 4.33 -8.79
C ARG A 116 19.82 3.44 -8.49
N SER A 117 19.73 2.27 -9.11
CA SER A 117 18.70 1.26 -8.82
C SER A 117 18.86 0.65 -7.41
N TYR A 118 20.11 0.49 -6.95
CA TYR A 118 20.41 0.12 -5.57
C TYR A 118 20.11 1.25 -4.57
N VAL A 119 20.34 2.53 -4.91
CA VAL A 119 19.96 3.66 -4.04
C VAL A 119 18.45 3.82 -3.93
N ALA A 120 17.69 3.53 -5.00
CA ALA A 120 16.23 3.50 -4.96
C ALA A 120 15.69 2.46 -3.96
N PHE A 121 16.32 1.29 -3.91
CA PHE A 121 16.02 0.25 -2.93
C PHE A 121 16.24 0.68 -1.47
N PHE A 122 17.31 1.40 -1.16
CA PHE A 122 17.62 1.80 0.22
C PHE A 122 16.84 3.03 0.71
N SER A 123 15.95 3.61 -0.11
CA SER A 123 15.26 4.87 0.21
C SER A 123 14.09 4.72 1.21
N ALA A 124 13.46 3.54 1.30
CA ALA A 124 12.41 3.24 2.29
C ALA A 124 12.47 1.78 2.81
N PRO A 125 13.52 1.39 3.55
CA PRO A 125 13.66 0.02 4.05
C PRO A 125 12.54 -0.39 5.03
N GLN A 126 11.90 0.58 5.69
CA GLN A 126 10.87 0.33 6.70
C GLN A 126 9.62 -0.30 6.09
N SER A 127 9.14 0.16 4.93
CA SER A 127 7.91 -0.37 4.33
C SER A 127 8.09 -1.81 3.87
N THR A 128 9.21 -2.11 3.22
CA THR A 128 9.60 -3.48 2.86
C THR A 128 9.65 -4.40 4.08
N VAL A 129 10.26 -3.96 5.18
CA VAL A 129 10.35 -4.77 6.42
C VAL A 129 8.97 -5.01 7.03
N GLU A 130 8.11 -3.99 7.09
CA GLU A 130 6.74 -4.13 7.60
C GLU A 130 5.88 -5.07 6.74
N ASP A 131 6.02 -5.00 5.41
CA ASP A 131 5.32 -5.88 4.47
C ASP A 131 5.74 -7.33 4.62
N VAL A 132 7.04 -7.57 4.67
CA VAL A 132 7.61 -8.90 4.91
C VAL A 132 7.15 -9.42 6.27
N ALA A 133 7.22 -8.61 7.33
CA ALA A 133 6.81 -9.01 8.67
C ALA A 133 5.33 -9.39 8.73
N ARG A 134 4.43 -8.56 8.15
CA ARG A 134 2.99 -8.86 8.11
C ARG A 134 2.69 -10.11 7.31
N SER A 135 3.39 -10.30 6.20
CA SER A 135 3.20 -11.46 5.33
C SER A 135 3.71 -12.74 6.01
N LEU A 136 4.85 -12.69 6.70
CA LEU A 136 5.37 -13.79 7.53
C LEU A 136 4.41 -14.14 8.67
N VAL A 137 3.81 -13.16 9.34
CA VAL A 137 2.79 -13.41 10.38
C VAL A 137 1.57 -14.10 9.78
N THR A 138 1.11 -13.65 8.61
CA THR A 138 -0.06 -14.21 7.94
C THR A 138 0.20 -15.64 7.49
N ASP A 139 1.36 -15.92 6.89
CA ASP A 139 1.80 -17.27 6.51
C ASP A 139 1.98 -18.17 7.74
N ALA A 140 2.59 -17.67 8.82
CA ALA A 140 2.74 -18.39 10.08
C ALA A 140 1.39 -18.81 10.68
N LEU A 141 0.41 -17.90 10.70
CA LEU A 141 -0.94 -18.18 11.17
C LEU A 141 -1.68 -19.16 10.25
N GLY A 142 -1.53 -19.03 8.93
CA GLY A 142 -2.08 -19.97 7.95
C GLY A 142 -1.54 -21.40 8.14
N ARG A 143 -0.23 -21.53 8.29
CA ARG A 143 0.45 -22.81 8.59
C ARG A 143 0.05 -23.37 9.94
N ALA A 144 -0.09 -22.53 10.96
CA ALA A 144 -0.58 -22.94 12.28
C ALA A 144 -2.02 -23.46 12.19
N ALA A 145 -2.91 -22.75 11.49
CA ALA A 145 -4.29 -23.18 11.29
C ALA A 145 -4.37 -24.53 10.57
N LEU A 146 -3.59 -24.69 9.49
CA LEU A 146 -3.49 -25.95 8.74
C LEU A 146 -2.95 -27.09 9.62
N THR A 147 -1.87 -26.85 10.36
CA THR A 147 -1.27 -27.84 11.28
C THR A 147 -2.25 -28.25 12.37
N PHE A 148 -2.94 -27.28 12.98
CA PHE A 148 -3.97 -27.55 13.98
C PHE A 148 -5.14 -28.35 13.41
N GLY A 149 -5.58 -28.01 12.19
CA GLY A 149 -6.59 -28.76 11.44
C GLY A 149 -6.19 -30.21 11.20
N LEU A 150 -4.95 -30.45 10.76
CA LEU A 150 -4.40 -31.79 10.54
C LEU A 150 -4.30 -32.59 11.85
N LEU A 151 -3.78 -31.99 12.93
CA LEU A 151 -3.72 -32.63 14.25
C LEU A 151 -5.12 -33.04 14.73
N THR A 152 -6.10 -32.17 14.52
CA THR A 152 -7.51 -32.43 14.87
C THR A 152 -8.10 -33.54 14.02
N ALA A 153 -7.86 -33.54 12.70
CA ALA A 153 -8.31 -34.59 11.79
C ALA A 153 -7.71 -35.95 12.13
N VAL A 154 -6.39 -36.02 12.36
CA VAL A 154 -5.69 -37.25 12.79
C VAL A 154 -6.26 -37.76 14.11
N TRP A 155 -6.52 -36.87 15.06
CA TRP A 155 -7.13 -37.25 16.34
C TRP A 155 -8.52 -37.87 16.16
N TRP A 156 -9.38 -37.27 15.32
CA TRP A 156 -10.71 -37.81 15.03
C TRP A 156 -10.66 -39.13 14.27
N LEU A 157 -9.78 -39.25 13.27
CA LEU A 157 -9.56 -40.48 12.50
C LEU A 157 -9.08 -41.62 13.40
N ALA A 158 -8.10 -41.36 14.28
CA ALA A 158 -7.63 -42.33 15.25
C ALA A 158 -8.76 -42.76 16.21
N ARG A 159 -9.59 -41.81 16.66
CA ARG A 159 -10.75 -42.11 17.51
C ARG A 159 -11.82 -42.93 16.79
N TRP A 160 -12.00 -42.72 15.49
CA TRP A 160 -12.92 -43.49 14.67
C TRP A 160 -12.39 -44.91 14.45
N ALA A 161 -11.14 -45.05 14.01
CA ALA A 161 -10.49 -46.34 13.74
C ALA A 161 -10.37 -47.23 14.99
N LEU A 162 -10.15 -46.65 16.18
CA LEU A 162 -10.04 -47.40 17.43
C LEU A 162 -11.40 -47.91 17.96
N GLY A 163 -12.53 -47.30 17.58
CA GLY A 163 -13.85 -47.67 18.11
C GLY A 163 -14.03 -47.42 19.63
N PRO A 164 -15.26 -47.51 20.18
CA PRO A 164 -15.53 -47.17 21.58
C PRO A 164 -14.87 -48.11 22.60
N VAL A 165 -14.82 -49.42 22.32
CA VAL A 165 -14.33 -50.46 23.24
C VAL A 165 -12.81 -50.36 23.47
N ARG A 166 -12.04 -50.33 22.38
CA ARG A 166 -10.58 -50.20 22.42
C ARG A 166 -10.14 -48.87 23.03
N ARG A 167 -10.91 -47.78 22.83
CA ARG A 167 -10.67 -46.49 23.49
C ARG A 167 -10.81 -46.58 25.00
N THR A 168 -11.80 -47.32 25.52
CA THR A 168 -11.96 -47.51 26.97
C THR A 168 -10.87 -48.40 27.57
N GLU A 169 -10.44 -49.44 26.85
CA GLU A 169 -9.33 -50.32 27.26
C GLU A 169 -7.99 -49.55 27.34
N LEU A 170 -7.68 -48.76 26.30
CA LEU A 170 -6.51 -47.88 26.26
C LEU A 170 -6.57 -46.79 27.33
N ALA A 171 -7.73 -46.18 27.54
CA ALA A 171 -7.89 -45.17 28.59
C ALA A 171 -7.64 -45.78 29.99
N ALA A 172 -8.10 -47.01 30.23
CA ALA A 172 -7.88 -47.72 31.49
C ALA A 172 -6.41 -48.09 31.70
N SER A 173 -5.70 -48.53 30.66
CA SER A 173 -4.29 -48.91 30.74
C SER A 173 -3.34 -47.70 30.82
N LEU A 174 -3.71 -46.56 30.22
CA LEU A 174 -2.92 -45.32 30.22
C LEU A 174 -3.25 -44.38 31.40
N ALA A 175 -4.36 -44.62 32.12
CA ALA A 175 -4.76 -43.84 33.29
C ALA A 175 -3.67 -43.75 34.40
N PRO A 176 -2.94 -44.83 34.76
CA PRO A 176 -1.87 -44.76 35.76
C PRO A 176 -0.67 -43.95 35.28
N HIS A 177 -0.41 -44.00 33.97
CA HIS A 177 0.76 -43.39 33.32
C HIS A 177 0.48 -41.98 32.82
N THR A 178 -0.69 -41.40 33.08
CA THR A 178 -1.10 -40.12 32.46
C THR A 178 -0.14 -38.97 32.79
N ARG A 179 0.47 -38.95 33.98
CA ARG A 179 1.47 -37.92 34.33
C ARG A 179 2.79 -38.11 33.58
N VAL A 180 3.21 -39.35 33.35
CA VAL A 180 4.41 -39.70 32.58
C VAL A 180 4.18 -39.43 31.09
N ILE A 181 3.00 -39.75 30.58
CA ILE A 181 2.60 -39.46 29.19
C ILE A 181 2.46 -37.95 28.99
N ALA A 182 1.84 -37.22 29.92
CA ALA A 182 1.74 -35.76 29.83
C ALA A 182 3.12 -35.10 29.93
N GLY A 183 3.99 -35.59 30.81
CA GLY A 183 5.39 -35.13 30.91
C GLY A 183 6.20 -35.49 29.66
N GLY A 184 5.99 -36.66 29.08
CA GLY A 184 6.63 -37.11 27.84
C GLY A 184 6.13 -36.33 26.62
N VAL A 185 4.83 -36.06 26.51
CA VAL A 185 4.26 -35.20 25.47
C VAL A 185 4.76 -33.77 25.67
N ALA A 186 4.77 -33.23 26.88
CA ALA A 186 5.35 -31.92 27.15
C ALA A 186 6.85 -31.89 26.81
N ALA A 187 7.60 -32.95 27.10
CA ALA A 187 9.01 -33.06 26.74
C ALA A 187 9.24 -33.27 25.23
N VAL A 188 8.29 -33.88 24.50
CA VAL A 188 8.33 -34.00 23.03
C VAL A 188 7.88 -32.71 22.36
N VAL A 189 6.95 -31.97 22.96
CA VAL A 189 6.56 -30.64 22.50
C VAL A 189 7.73 -29.69 22.73
N VAL A 190 8.21 -29.55 23.98
CA VAL A 190 9.37 -28.70 24.32
C VAL A 190 10.63 -29.17 23.61
N GLY A 191 10.91 -30.47 23.61
CA GLY A 191 12.07 -31.06 22.94
C GLY A 191 11.96 -30.98 21.42
N GLY A 192 10.77 -31.09 20.85
CA GLY A 192 10.50 -30.85 19.44
C GLY A 192 10.71 -29.39 19.07
N THR A 193 10.21 -28.44 19.89
CA THR A 193 10.46 -27.00 19.75
C THR A 193 11.95 -26.66 19.86
N VAL A 194 12.67 -27.28 20.81
CA VAL A 194 14.11 -27.09 21.01
C VAL A 194 14.92 -27.77 19.91
N LEU A 195 14.50 -28.93 19.40
CA LEU A 195 15.20 -29.65 18.33
C LEU A 195 14.95 -29.02 16.96
N THR A 196 13.75 -28.49 16.69
CA THR A 196 13.55 -27.62 15.51
C THR A 196 14.36 -26.35 15.64
N ALA A 197 14.59 -25.86 16.88
CA ALA A 197 15.44 -24.71 17.12
C ALA A 197 16.94 -24.99 16.93
N SER A 198 17.41 -26.19 17.30
CA SER A 198 18.83 -26.56 17.31
C SER A 198 19.33 -27.26 16.04
N VAL A 199 18.46 -27.53 15.05
CA VAL A 199 18.90 -28.15 13.77
C VAL A 199 19.48 -27.11 12.80
N GLY A 200 19.49 -25.82 13.17
CA GLY A 200 20.11 -24.73 12.41
C GLY A 200 21.65 -24.62 12.54
N GLU A 201 22.30 -25.35 13.44
CA GLU A 201 23.75 -25.24 13.72
C GLU A 201 24.69 -25.83 12.64
N ARG A 202 24.18 -26.09 11.44
CA ARG A 202 25.01 -26.45 10.28
C ARG A 202 25.18 -25.24 9.38
N ASP A 203 25.92 -24.23 9.86
CA ASP A 203 26.78 -23.34 9.04
C ASP A 203 27.29 -22.15 9.87
N GLN A 204 28.38 -22.34 10.64
CA GLN A 204 29.24 -21.26 11.12
C GLN A 204 30.69 -21.78 11.21
N PRO A 205 31.75 -21.01 10.86
CA PRO A 205 31.79 -19.76 10.09
C PRO A 205 32.72 -19.85 8.86
N VAL A 206 32.26 -19.36 7.71
CA VAL A 206 33.18 -18.65 6.79
C VAL A 206 33.59 -17.40 7.56
N THR A 207 34.89 -17.21 7.82
CA THR A 207 35.44 -16.06 8.57
C THR A 207 34.68 -14.76 8.31
N SER A 208 33.72 -14.44 9.19
CA SER A 208 32.95 -13.21 9.12
C SER A 208 33.78 -12.11 9.73
N ARG A 209 34.01 -11.05 8.96
CA ARG A 209 34.67 -9.84 9.48
C ARG A 209 33.59 -8.89 9.98
N PRO A 210 33.80 -8.13 11.06
CA PRO A 210 32.97 -6.97 11.32
C PRO A 210 32.93 -6.12 10.04
N ALA A 211 31.74 -5.68 9.62
CA ALA A 211 31.62 -4.64 8.62
C ALA A 211 32.44 -3.43 9.10
N SER A 212 32.99 -2.64 8.17
CA SER A 212 33.62 -1.38 8.54
C SER A 212 32.64 -0.47 9.30
N ALA A 213 33.19 0.51 10.01
CA ALA A 213 32.45 1.55 10.75
C ALA A 213 31.45 2.37 9.90
N VAL A 214 31.34 2.07 8.60
CA VAL A 214 30.40 2.64 7.64
C VAL A 214 28.94 2.54 8.12
N PHE A 215 28.57 1.46 8.80
CA PHE A 215 27.20 1.27 9.30
C PHE A 215 26.95 1.87 10.69
N ASP A 216 27.92 2.56 11.30
CA ASP A 216 27.75 3.17 12.61
C ASP A 216 26.63 4.24 12.58
N GLY A 217 25.70 4.14 13.53
CA GLY A 217 24.52 5.02 13.58
C GLY A 217 23.44 4.68 12.54
N THR A 218 23.51 3.51 11.91
CA THR A 218 22.44 2.94 11.07
C THR A 218 21.85 1.68 11.71
N PRO A 219 20.68 1.17 11.25
CA PRO A 219 20.14 -0.12 11.71
C PRO A 219 21.07 -1.32 11.47
N LEU A 220 22.10 -1.18 10.63
CA LEU A 220 23.09 -2.22 10.34
C LEU A 220 24.37 -2.09 11.18
N ALA A 221 24.37 -1.25 12.23
CA ALA A 221 25.51 -1.11 13.13
C ALA A 221 25.90 -2.47 13.75
N GLY A 222 27.18 -2.80 13.71
CA GLY A 222 27.68 -4.11 14.18
C GLY A 222 27.46 -5.27 13.21
N ALA A 223 27.00 -5.01 11.97
CA ALA A 223 26.86 -6.05 10.96
C ALA A 223 28.18 -6.82 10.72
N ARG A 224 28.05 -8.12 10.48
CA ARG A 224 29.13 -9.05 10.16
C ARG A 224 29.01 -9.43 8.69
N VAL A 225 30.13 -9.39 7.95
CA VAL A 225 30.13 -9.59 6.49
C VAL A 225 31.09 -10.71 6.11
N THR A 226 30.69 -11.53 5.14
CA THR A 226 31.52 -12.60 4.57
C THR A 226 31.80 -12.36 3.08
N GLY A 227 32.79 -13.06 2.53
CA GLY A 227 33.05 -13.08 1.10
C GLY A 227 33.61 -11.77 0.53
N ARG A 228 33.25 -11.47 -0.72
CA ARG A 228 33.70 -10.27 -1.45
C ARG A 228 32.89 -9.02 -1.07
N LEU A 229 31.74 -9.20 -0.44
CA LEU A 229 30.84 -8.14 0.00
C LEU A 229 31.52 -7.12 0.92
N GLY A 230 32.44 -7.57 1.78
CA GLY A 230 33.18 -6.67 2.68
C GLY A 230 33.95 -5.58 1.93
N GLY A 231 34.63 -5.94 0.83
CA GLY A 231 35.37 -4.96 0.02
C GLY A 231 34.47 -3.99 -0.74
N VAL A 232 33.25 -4.43 -1.11
CA VAL A 232 32.25 -3.56 -1.75
C VAL A 232 31.71 -2.55 -0.73
N ILE A 233 31.37 -3.00 0.48
CA ILE A 233 30.87 -2.13 1.56
C ILE A 233 31.93 -1.12 1.98
N ASP A 234 33.20 -1.53 2.11
CA ASP A 234 34.30 -0.63 2.47
C ASP A 234 34.54 0.46 1.41
N THR A 235 34.23 0.17 0.15
CA THR A 235 34.43 1.11 -0.97
C THR A 235 33.22 2.01 -1.19
N TYR A 236 32.01 1.44 -1.15
CA TYR A 236 30.78 2.11 -1.60
C TYR A 236 29.77 2.38 -0.48
N GLY A 237 29.87 1.70 0.65
CA GLY A 237 28.85 1.76 1.71
C GLY A 237 28.70 3.16 2.30
N GLY A 238 29.80 3.91 2.45
CA GLY A 238 29.75 5.31 2.92
C GLY A 238 28.91 6.20 2.01
N TYR A 239 29.11 6.07 0.69
CA TYR A 239 28.32 6.81 -0.31
C TYR A 239 26.83 6.50 -0.25
N VAL A 240 26.46 5.22 -0.03
CA VAL A 240 25.05 4.82 0.08
C VAL A 240 24.41 5.40 1.35
N VAL A 241 25.12 5.35 2.48
CA VAL A 241 24.65 5.91 3.75
C VAL A 241 24.50 7.43 3.66
N ASP A 242 25.46 8.11 3.05
CA ASP A 242 25.41 9.57 2.86
C ASP A 242 24.26 9.94 1.92
N ALA A 243 24.09 9.24 0.79
CA ALA A 243 22.95 9.44 -0.11
C ALA A 243 21.60 9.24 0.59
N TYR A 244 21.48 8.21 1.43
CA TYR A 244 20.28 7.99 2.24
C TYR A 244 20.01 9.12 3.23
N ARG A 245 21.04 9.58 3.95
CA ARG A 245 20.93 10.69 4.91
C ARG A 245 20.58 12.00 4.22
N GLU A 246 21.22 12.31 3.10
CA GLU A 246 20.94 13.48 2.28
C GLU A 246 19.50 13.47 1.76
N ASN A 247 19.04 12.32 1.26
CA ASN A 247 17.68 12.14 0.77
C ASN A 247 16.65 12.32 1.90
N THR A 248 16.87 11.68 3.05
CA THR A 248 16.00 11.81 4.22
C THR A 248 15.93 13.25 4.71
N ALA A 249 17.10 13.92 4.80
CA ALA A 249 17.16 15.32 5.21
C ALA A 249 16.50 16.26 4.19
N PHE A 250 16.58 15.96 2.89
CA PHE A 250 15.89 16.70 1.84
C PHE A 250 14.37 16.66 2.05
N TYR A 251 13.78 15.47 2.18
CA TYR A 251 12.33 15.33 2.34
C TYR A 251 11.82 15.87 3.68
N ALA A 252 12.60 15.76 4.76
CA ALA A 252 12.25 16.40 6.03
C ALA A 252 12.20 17.93 5.92
N ARG A 253 13.18 18.55 5.25
CA ARG A 253 13.17 20.00 4.97
C ARG A 253 12.00 20.38 4.07
N ALA A 254 11.77 19.60 3.00
CA ALA A 254 10.67 19.86 2.06
C ALA A 254 9.30 19.78 2.74
N ASN A 255 9.10 18.82 3.65
CA ASN A 255 7.87 18.71 4.43
C ASN A 255 7.69 19.90 5.39
N THR A 256 8.76 20.35 6.04
CA THR A 256 8.72 21.57 6.88
C THR A 256 8.36 22.80 6.04
N SER A 257 8.99 22.97 4.88
CA SER A 257 8.67 24.06 3.95
C SER A 257 7.21 24.00 3.49
N LEU A 258 6.65 22.80 3.30
CA LEU A 258 5.26 22.61 2.91
C LEU A 258 4.30 23.04 4.03
N GLU A 259 4.58 22.67 5.27
CA GLU A 259 3.81 23.12 6.44
C GLU A 259 3.84 24.65 6.56
N ASP A 260 5.03 25.26 6.46
CA ASP A 260 5.20 26.71 6.51
C ASP A 260 4.46 27.42 5.37
N ALA A 261 4.53 26.87 4.15
CA ALA A 261 3.82 27.41 2.99
C ALA A 261 2.31 27.32 3.14
N TRP A 262 1.81 26.25 3.78
CA TRP A 262 0.39 26.11 4.07
C TRP A 262 -0.08 27.15 5.09
N ASP A 263 0.65 27.28 6.21
CA ASP A 263 0.34 28.22 7.28
C ASP A 263 0.37 29.68 6.76
N ALA A 264 1.28 29.99 5.84
CA ALA A 264 1.35 31.30 5.20
C ALA A 264 0.16 31.59 4.26
N THR A 265 -0.39 30.57 3.60
CA THR A 265 -1.50 30.71 2.65
C THR A 265 -2.88 30.64 3.34
N GLN A 266 -2.99 29.98 4.50
CA GLN A 266 -4.27 29.77 5.20
C GLN A 266 -5.08 31.06 5.42
N PRO A 267 -4.51 32.19 5.88
CA PRO A 267 -5.31 33.42 6.07
C PRO A 267 -5.91 33.97 4.77
N VAL A 268 -5.28 33.70 3.62
CA VAL A 268 -5.82 34.09 2.31
C VAL A 268 -7.01 33.22 1.95
N VAL A 269 -6.90 31.91 2.17
CA VAL A 269 -7.97 30.93 1.93
C VAL A 269 -9.16 31.21 2.84
N ASP A 270 -8.93 31.43 4.14
CA ASP A 270 -10.01 31.76 5.09
C ASP A 270 -10.78 33.01 4.65
N ALA A 271 -10.07 34.04 4.18
CA ALA A 271 -10.68 35.25 3.66
C ALA A 271 -11.37 35.04 2.29
N GLN A 272 -11.00 34.02 1.50
CA GLN A 272 -11.74 33.62 0.30
C GLN A 272 -13.05 32.92 0.70
N ASP A 273 -12.97 31.93 1.59
CA ASP A 273 -14.13 31.18 2.06
C ASP A 273 -15.16 32.10 2.76
N GLU A 274 -14.71 33.09 3.55
CA GLU A 274 -15.60 34.10 4.13
C GLU A 274 -16.31 34.96 3.07
N ARG A 275 -15.61 35.33 1.98
CA ARG A 275 -16.20 36.12 0.89
C ARG A 275 -17.21 35.32 0.09
N ASP A 276 -16.94 34.04 -0.14
CA ASP A 276 -17.84 33.15 -0.87
C ASP A 276 -19.11 32.88 -0.06
N ARG A 277 -19.00 32.65 1.25
CA ARG A 277 -20.17 32.57 2.16
C ARG A 277 -20.95 33.88 2.28
N ALA A 278 -20.26 35.03 2.23
CA ALA A 278 -20.88 36.34 2.40
C ALA A 278 -21.57 36.87 1.13
N THR A 279 -21.37 36.24 -0.03
CA THR A 279 -22.01 36.65 -1.29
C THR A 279 -23.37 35.97 -1.39
N PRO A 280 -24.51 36.67 -1.14
CA PRO A 280 -25.80 36.07 -1.36
C PRO A 280 -26.03 35.99 -2.87
N THR A 281 -26.55 34.87 -3.36
CA THR A 281 -27.06 34.75 -4.73
C THR A 281 -28.16 35.79 -4.97
N VAL A 282 -27.79 36.98 -5.43
CA VAL A 282 -28.74 38.00 -5.87
C VAL A 282 -29.21 37.60 -7.27
N SER A 283 -30.16 36.65 -7.32
CA SER A 283 -31.04 36.43 -8.46
C SER A 283 -32.29 35.69 -8.01
N GLY A 284 -33.38 36.43 -7.81
CA GLY A 284 -34.73 35.87 -7.65
C GLY A 284 -35.56 36.58 -6.58
N SER A 285 -36.67 37.18 -7.01
CA SER A 285 -37.71 37.86 -6.22
C SER A 285 -38.11 37.12 -4.93
N PRO A 286 -38.48 37.81 -3.82
CA PRO A 286 -38.82 37.15 -2.55
C PRO A 286 -40.19 36.45 -2.64
N GLY A 287 -40.17 35.12 -2.76
CA GLY A 287 -41.30 34.23 -2.45
C GLY A 287 -41.12 33.62 -1.05
N PRO A 288 -42.20 33.38 -0.28
CA PRO A 288 -42.07 32.87 1.08
C PRO A 288 -41.68 31.39 1.08
N THR A 289 -40.89 31.01 2.09
CA THR A 289 -40.40 29.66 2.43
C THR A 289 -39.41 29.04 1.44
N GLN A 290 -38.19 29.58 1.39
CA GLN A 290 -37.01 28.73 1.23
C GLN A 290 -36.57 28.35 2.64
N ASP A 291 -36.70 27.07 2.98
CA ASP A 291 -35.89 26.49 4.06
C ASP A 291 -34.45 26.94 3.81
N ALA A 292 -33.79 27.49 4.82
CA ALA A 292 -32.40 27.89 4.72
C ALA A 292 -31.62 26.69 4.17
N ALA A 293 -31.16 26.79 2.91
CA ALA A 293 -30.44 25.72 2.27
C ALA A 293 -29.19 25.47 3.12
N GLU A 294 -29.17 24.37 3.88
CA GLU A 294 -28.04 24.04 4.77
C GLU A 294 -26.77 24.04 3.93
N ASP A 295 -25.75 24.84 4.18
CA ASP A 295 -24.54 24.80 3.34
C ASP A 295 -23.97 23.36 3.33
N VAL A 296 -23.98 22.68 2.19
CA VAL A 296 -23.37 21.34 2.08
C VAL A 296 -21.90 21.55 1.84
N GLU A 297 -21.08 20.97 2.71
CA GLU A 297 -19.65 21.06 2.65
C GLU A 297 -19.12 20.32 1.40
N PRO A 298 -18.26 20.95 0.58
CA PRO A 298 -17.67 20.28 -0.58
C PRO A 298 -16.76 19.12 -0.16
N VAL A 299 -16.77 18.05 -0.95
CA VAL A 299 -15.82 16.93 -0.81
C VAL A 299 -14.45 17.40 -1.29
N VAL A 300 -13.41 17.19 -0.48
CA VAL A 300 -12.04 17.60 -0.76
C VAL A 300 -11.24 16.42 -1.32
N LEU A 301 -10.73 16.59 -2.54
CA LEU A 301 -9.98 15.58 -3.27
C LEU A 301 -8.51 16.00 -3.32
N LEU A 302 -7.59 15.12 -2.93
CA LEU A 302 -6.15 15.29 -3.20
C LEU A 302 -5.74 14.44 -4.40
N VAL A 303 -5.38 15.09 -5.50
CA VAL A 303 -4.87 14.44 -6.71
C VAL A 303 -3.36 14.27 -6.63
N VAL A 304 -2.92 13.03 -6.83
CA VAL A 304 -1.53 12.64 -7.04
C VAL A 304 -1.40 11.88 -8.36
N SER A 305 -0.21 11.89 -8.96
CA SER A 305 0.06 11.22 -10.22
C SER A 305 1.56 11.06 -10.44
N ASP A 306 1.97 10.07 -11.23
CA ASP A 306 3.36 9.85 -11.67
C ASP A 306 4.33 9.88 -10.48
N LEU A 307 3.98 9.11 -9.44
CA LEU A 307 4.77 8.96 -8.21
C LEU A 307 6.06 8.20 -8.47
N HIS A 308 6.12 7.35 -9.50
CA HIS A 308 7.33 6.68 -10.02
C HIS A 308 8.26 6.16 -8.92
N CYS A 309 7.66 5.50 -7.93
CA CYS A 309 8.30 4.96 -6.75
C CYS A 309 9.19 5.94 -5.95
N ASN A 310 8.96 7.25 -6.06
CA ASN A 310 9.65 8.24 -5.24
C ASN A 310 9.03 8.32 -3.83
N VAL A 311 9.24 7.27 -3.04
CA VAL A 311 8.68 7.06 -1.71
C VAL A 311 9.01 8.16 -0.69
N GLY A 312 10.02 9.01 -0.96
CA GLY A 312 10.29 10.20 -0.14
C GLY A 312 9.12 11.18 -0.09
N MET A 313 8.29 11.21 -1.14
CA MET A 313 7.08 12.04 -1.21
C MET A 313 5.95 11.58 -0.29
N ALA A 314 6.00 10.36 0.26
CA ALA A 314 4.94 9.82 1.12
C ALA A 314 4.64 10.71 2.34
N SER A 315 5.67 11.26 2.98
CA SER A 315 5.48 12.18 4.11
C SER A 315 4.80 13.49 3.69
N LEU A 316 5.15 14.02 2.52
CA LEU A 316 4.55 15.24 1.98
C LEU A 316 3.11 15.02 1.53
N LEU A 317 2.80 13.84 0.97
CA LEU A 317 1.43 13.42 0.66
C LEU A 317 0.59 13.38 1.94
N THR A 318 1.10 12.74 3.00
CA THR A 318 0.41 12.68 4.30
C THR A 318 0.11 14.08 4.82
N THR A 319 1.10 14.98 4.76
CA THR A 319 0.97 16.38 5.19
C THR A 319 -0.06 17.12 4.34
N ALA A 320 0.03 17.02 3.01
CA ALA A 320 -0.91 17.67 2.11
C ALA A 320 -2.35 17.19 2.31
N ALA A 321 -2.57 15.88 2.43
CA ALA A 321 -3.89 15.31 2.67
C ALA A 321 -4.51 15.81 3.99
N ARG A 322 -3.73 15.79 5.08
CA ARG A 322 -4.19 16.27 6.39
C ARG A 322 -4.46 17.76 6.42
N ARG A 323 -3.57 18.56 5.82
CA ARG A 323 -3.72 20.02 5.80
C ARG A 323 -4.85 20.47 4.86
N ALA A 324 -5.09 19.73 3.77
CA ALA A 324 -6.24 19.93 2.89
C ALA A 324 -7.57 19.58 3.57
N GLY A 325 -7.54 18.66 4.54
CA GLY A 325 -8.75 17.99 5.01
C GLY A 325 -9.34 17.10 3.91
N ALA A 326 -8.47 16.38 3.17
CA ALA A 326 -8.91 15.53 2.07
C ALA A 326 -9.80 14.38 2.57
N ASP A 327 -10.93 14.17 1.89
CA ASP A 327 -11.83 13.03 2.07
C ASP A 327 -11.42 11.86 1.18
N VAL A 328 -10.89 12.19 -0.01
CA VAL A 328 -10.45 11.21 -1.02
C VAL A 328 -9.07 11.59 -1.55
N VAL A 329 -8.18 10.61 -1.70
CA VAL A 329 -6.96 10.72 -2.50
C VAL A 329 -7.21 10.05 -3.85
N LEU A 330 -7.05 10.81 -4.93
CA LEU A 330 -7.15 10.33 -6.31
C LEU A 330 -5.73 10.13 -6.87
N ASP A 331 -5.33 8.88 -7.08
CA ASP A 331 -4.10 8.52 -7.76
C ASP A 331 -4.37 8.29 -9.26
N ALA A 332 -3.93 9.23 -10.09
CA ALA A 332 -4.08 9.18 -11.55
C ALA A 332 -3.03 8.31 -12.24
N GLY A 333 -2.34 7.42 -11.52
CA GLY A 333 -1.53 6.34 -12.07
C GLY A 333 -0.02 6.65 -12.12
N ASP A 334 0.74 5.66 -12.58
CA ASP A 334 2.19 5.64 -12.62
C ASP A 334 2.81 5.72 -11.22
N THR A 335 2.27 4.90 -10.32
CA THR A 335 2.81 4.73 -8.97
C THR A 335 4.15 4.03 -9.00
N THR A 336 4.26 3.01 -9.85
CA THR A 336 5.47 2.20 -10.04
C THR A 336 6.29 2.73 -11.22
N MET A 337 7.55 2.29 -11.35
CA MET A 337 8.38 2.60 -12.52
C MET A 337 8.36 1.47 -13.54
N ASN A 338 8.07 0.22 -13.16
CA ASN A 338 8.06 -0.91 -14.08
C ASN A 338 6.86 -1.85 -13.91
N GLY A 339 6.06 -1.66 -12.86
CA GLY A 339 4.88 -2.47 -12.59
C GLY A 339 5.20 -3.90 -12.15
N THR A 340 6.31 -4.11 -11.45
CA THR A 340 6.79 -5.44 -11.08
C THR A 340 6.50 -5.80 -9.62
N GLY A 341 6.53 -7.10 -9.32
CA GLY A 341 6.45 -7.65 -7.95
C GLY A 341 7.41 -6.97 -6.97
N VAL A 342 8.59 -6.56 -7.45
CA VAL A 342 9.62 -5.96 -6.61
C VAL A 342 9.28 -4.55 -6.12
N GLU A 343 8.36 -3.86 -6.80
CA GLU A 343 7.91 -2.50 -6.50
C GLU A 343 6.72 -2.47 -5.55
N GLN A 344 6.38 -3.59 -4.91
CA GLN A 344 5.31 -3.66 -3.91
C GLN A 344 5.43 -2.60 -2.82
N TYR A 345 6.66 -2.37 -2.36
CA TYR A 345 6.93 -1.40 -1.31
C TYR A 345 6.53 0.03 -1.73
N CYS A 346 6.60 0.37 -3.02
CA CYS A 346 6.19 1.69 -3.52
C CYS A 346 4.69 1.89 -3.24
N VAL A 347 3.88 0.92 -3.69
CA VAL A 347 2.41 0.90 -3.54
C VAL A 347 2.01 0.95 -2.07
N THR A 348 2.59 0.07 -1.24
CA THR A 348 2.24 0.02 0.19
C THR A 348 2.67 1.26 0.95
N THR A 349 3.79 1.88 0.57
CA THR A 349 4.25 3.14 1.18
C THR A 349 3.28 4.27 0.88
N PHE A 350 2.84 4.43 -0.37
CA PHE A 350 1.89 5.48 -0.72
C PHE A 350 0.49 5.21 -0.18
N ALA A 351 0.02 3.96 -0.19
CA ALA A 351 -1.26 3.61 0.43
C ALA A 351 -1.27 3.90 1.94
N ARG A 352 -0.15 3.69 2.65
CA ARG A 352 -0.01 4.04 4.08
C ARG A 352 0.14 5.53 4.35
N ALA A 353 0.54 6.30 3.34
CA ALA A 353 0.64 7.76 3.45
C ALA A 353 -0.74 8.42 3.45
N VAL A 354 -1.75 7.75 2.91
CA VAL A 354 -3.14 8.20 2.98
C VAL A 354 -3.62 8.13 4.44
N PRO A 355 -4.13 9.23 5.03
CA PRO A 355 -4.59 9.24 6.41
C PRO A 355 -5.75 8.28 6.66
N ASP A 356 -5.86 7.78 7.90
CA ASP A 356 -7.00 6.95 8.31
C ASP A 356 -8.33 7.69 8.07
N GLY A 357 -9.30 7.00 7.46
CA GLY A 357 -10.61 7.55 7.15
C GLY A 357 -10.70 8.27 5.80
N VAL A 358 -9.60 8.40 5.06
CA VAL A 358 -9.55 8.96 3.71
C VAL A 358 -9.52 7.82 2.70
N GLU A 359 -10.42 7.82 1.71
CA GLU A 359 -10.46 6.77 0.69
C GLU A 359 -9.37 7.00 -0.37
N LEU A 360 -8.65 5.94 -0.76
CA LEU A 360 -7.70 5.97 -1.87
C LEU A 360 -8.34 5.35 -3.12
N VAL A 361 -8.51 6.15 -4.17
CA VAL A 361 -9.02 5.71 -5.47
C VAL A 361 -7.90 5.83 -6.49
N THR A 362 -7.69 4.79 -7.31
CA THR A 362 -6.62 4.79 -8.31
C THR A 362 -7.11 4.39 -9.70
N SER A 363 -6.63 5.10 -10.73
CA SER A 363 -6.66 4.69 -12.13
C SER A 363 -5.22 4.33 -12.53
N PRO A 364 -4.86 3.03 -12.62
CA PRO A 364 -3.48 2.62 -12.85
C PRO A 364 -2.94 3.11 -14.19
N GLY A 365 -1.68 3.59 -14.18
CA GLY A 365 -1.00 4.15 -15.34
C GLY A 365 -0.30 3.12 -16.21
N ASN A 366 0.41 3.59 -17.25
CA ASN A 366 1.11 2.69 -18.18
C ASN A 366 2.34 2.04 -17.55
N HIS A 367 2.95 2.62 -16.53
CA HIS A 367 4.01 1.98 -15.76
C HIS A 367 3.45 0.95 -14.77
N ASP A 368 2.18 1.03 -14.43
CA ASP A 368 1.54 0.07 -13.55
C ASP A 368 1.13 -1.20 -14.33
N SER A 369 0.94 -2.30 -13.60
CA SER A 369 0.57 -3.59 -14.18
C SER A 369 -0.63 -4.20 -13.44
N ALA A 370 -1.08 -5.37 -13.91
CA ALA A 370 -2.06 -6.17 -13.19
C ALA A 370 -1.54 -6.55 -11.78
N GLU A 371 -0.23 -6.72 -11.61
CA GLU A 371 0.37 -6.96 -10.30
C GLU A 371 0.29 -5.71 -9.42
N THR A 372 0.65 -4.52 -9.94
CA THR A 372 0.49 -3.25 -9.23
C THR A 372 -0.97 -3.02 -8.79
N THR A 373 -1.91 -3.30 -9.69
CA THR A 373 -3.35 -3.23 -9.42
C THR A 373 -3.75 -4.13 -8.26
N ALA A 374 -3.30 -5.39 -8.29
CA ALA A 374 -3.58 -6.34 -7.22
C ALA A 374 -2.95 -5.90 -5.89
N MET A 375 -1.78 -5.25 -5.91
CA MET A 375 -1.15 -4.68 -4.72
C MET A 375 -1.97 -3.54 -4.14
N TYR A 376 -2.49 -2.62 -4.96
CA TYR A 376 -3.34 -1.53 -4.50
C TYR A 376 -4.63 -2.05 -3.86
N ALA A 377 -5.30 -2.98 -4.52
CA ALA A 377 -6.50 -3.62 -3.98
C ALA A 377 -6.21 -4.30 -2.63
N ARG A 378 -5.06 -4.99 -2.49
CA ARG A 378 -4.61 -5.57 -1.21
C ARG A 378 -4.30 -4.52 -0.14
N ALA A 379 -3.86 -3.33 -0.56
CA ALA A 379 -3.59 -2.21 0.33
C ALA A 379 -4.85 -1.43 0.73
N GLY A 380 -6.03 -1.82 0.23
CA GLY A 380 -7.32 -1.20 0.57
C GLY A 380 -7.74 -0.07 -0.38
N ALA A 381 -7.01 0.17 -1.46
CA ALA A 381 -7.42 1.13 -2.49
C ALA A 381 -8.60 0.62 -3.32
N ARG A 382 -9.46 1.54 -3.75
CA ARG A 382 -10.44 1.30 -4.81
C ARG A 382 -9.77 1.49 -6.16
N VAL A 383 -9.57 0.38 -6.87
CA VAL A 383 -8.99 0.42 -8.22
C VAL A 383 -10.14 0.51 -9.24
N LEU A 384 -10.07 1.51 -10.12
CA LEU A 384 -11.05 1.70 -11.20
C LEU A 384 -10.78 0.72 -12.34
N ASP A 385 -11.84 0.10 -12.86
CA ASP A 385 -11.78 -1.05 -13.78
C ASP A 385 -12.72 -0.90 -15.00
N GLY A 386 -13.07 0.33 -15.33
CA GLY A 386 -13.99 0.68 -16.41
C GLY A 386 -15.46 0.74 -15.99
N SER A 387 -15.78 0.54 -14.71
CA SER A 387 -17.13 0.72 -14.15
C SER A 387 -17.27 2.03 -13.36
N VAL A 388 -18.50 2.54 -13.25
CA VAL A 388 -18.82 3.70 -12.39
C VAL A 388 -18.89 3.26 -10.94
N VAL A 389 -18.16 3.95 -10.07
CA VAL A 389 -18.13 3.69 -8.62
C VAL A 389 -18.47 4.95 -7.84
N GLU A 390 -19.10 4.80 -6.67
CA GLU A 390 -19.43 5.92 -5.79
C GLU A 390 -18.49 5.95 -4.57
N VAL A 391 -17.91 7.13 -4.30
CA VAL A 391 -16.97 7.42 -3.20
C VAL A 391 -17.35 8.77 -2.60
N ASP A 392 -17.67 8.82 -1.31
CA ASP A 392 -18.17 10.02 -0.61
C ASP A 392 -19.29 10.77 -1.36
N GLY A 393 -20.19 9.99 -1.98
CA GLY A 393 -21.32 10.51 -2.77
C GLY A 393 -20.95 11.01 -4.17
N MET A 394 -19.66 10.98 -4.54
CA MET A 394 -19.15 11.33 -5.85
C MET A 394 -19.06 10.10 -6.76
N ARG A 395 -19.57 10.20 -7.99
CA ARG A 395 -19.55 9.13 -9.00
C ARG A 395 -18.34 9.25 -9.90
N LEU A 396 -17.43 8.29 -9.77
CA LEU A 396 -16.15 8.24 -10.46
C LEU A 396 -16.18 7.16 -11.54
N LEU A 397 -15.61 7.47 -12.70
CA LEU A 397 -15.31 6.50 -13.75
C LEU A 397 -13.81 6.55 -14.05
N GLY A 398 -13.22 5.41 -14.37
CA GLY A 398 -11.83 5.30 -14.77
C GLY A 398 -11.49 3.87 -15.12
N ASP A 399 -10.31 3.65 -15.68
CA ASP A 399 -9.80 2.33 -16.02
C ASP A 399 -8.28 2.34 -16.01
N HIS A 400 -7.70 1.16 -16.21
CA HIS A 400 -6.27 0.98 -16.46
C HIS A 400 -5.85 1.64 -17.77
N ASP A 401 -4.62 2.15 -17.80
CA ASP A 401 -4.02 2.58 -19.06
C ASP A 401 -3.86 1.39 -20.02
N PRO A 402 -4.32 1.50 -21.28
CA PRO A 402 -4.16 0.43 -22.26
C PRO A 402 -2.71 0.26 -22.72
N ALA A 403 -1.85 1.27 -22.54
CA ALA A 403 -0.44 1.14 -22.80
C ALA A 403 0.30 0.55 -21.60
N GLN A 404 1.38 -0.18 -21.86
CA GLN A 404 2.28 -0.67 -20.83
C GLN A 404 3.71 -0.26 -21.15
N THR A 405 4.29 0.55 -20.27
CA THR A 405 5.68 0.98 -20.35
C THR A 405 6.51 0.17 -19.38
N ARG A 406 7.53 -0.48 -19.94
CA ARG A 406 8.53 -1.21 -19.16
C ARG A 406 9.88 -0.57 -19.41
N ILE A 407 10.66 -0.44 -18.36
CA ILE A 407 12.01 0.11 -18.47
C ILE A 407 12.82 -0.85 -19.37
N GLY A 408 13.59 -0.32 -20.33
CA GLY A 408 14.37 -1.11 -21.29
C GLY A 408 13.59 -1.58 -22.53
N SER A 409 12.33 -1.98 -22.38
CA SER A 409 11.50 -2.48 -23.50
C SER A 409 10.62 -1.40 -24.15
N GLY A 410 10.49 -0.22 -23.51
CA GLY A 410 9.69 0.90 -24.00
C GLY A 410 8.18 0.72 -23.78
N THR A 411 7.37 1.53 -24.47
CA THR A 411 5.91 1.48 -24.37
C THR A 411 5.32 0.54 -25.41
N THR A 412 4.55 -0.43 -24.95
CA THR A 412 3.78 -1.38 -25.78
C THR A 412 2.29 -1.11 -25.64
N ALA A 413 1.53 -1.36 -26.69
CA ALA A 413 0.07 -1.36 -26.59
C ALA A 413 -0.40 -2.68 -25.96
N GLY A 414 -1.40 -2.60 -25.09
CA GLY A 414 -2.13 -3.75 -24.57
C GLY A 414 -3.01 -4.41 -25.62
N THR A 415 -3.90 -5.29 -25.16
CA THR A 415 -4.85 -6.00 -26.04
C THR A 415 -5.91 -5.08 -26.65
N GLU A 416 -6.23 -3.99 -25.95
CA GLU A 416 -7.18 -2.96 -26.37
C GLU A 416 -6.37 -1.69 -26.72
N SER A 417 -6.75 -0.97 -27.77
CA SER A 417 -6.07 0.28 -28.12
C SER A 417 -6.54 1.43 -27.22
N ALA A 418 -5.75 2.50 -27.14
CA ALA A 418 -6.16 3.72 -26.43
C ALA A 418 -7.46 4.33 -26.98
N GLN A 419 -7.76 4.11 -28.26
CA GLN A 419 -9.00 4.56 -28.86
C GLN A 419 -10.19 3.70 -28.43
N ASP A 420 -10.03 2.37 -28.42
CA ASP A 420 -11.08 1.44 -28.00
C ASP A 420 -11.48 1.68 -26.54
N VAL A 421 -10.50 1.86 -25.64
CA VAL A 421 -10.77 2.23 -24.23
C VAL A 421 -11.51 3.57 -24.15
N ALA A 422 -11.11 4.57 -24.94
CA ALA A 422 -11.75 5.88 -24.94
C ALA A 422 -13.22 5.82 -25.36
N GLU A 423 -13.52 5.07 -26.42
CA GLU A 423 -14.88 4.85 -26.91
C GLU A 423 -15.74 4.08 -25.90
N ARG A 424 -15.17 3.05 -25.26
CA ARG A 424 -15.85 2.26 -24.22
C ARG A 424 -16.16 3.08 -22.97
N LEU A 425 -15.21 3.87 -22.48
CA LEU A 425 -15.42 4.73 -21.31
C LEU A 425 -16.43 5.84 -21.60
N ALA A 426 -16.39 6.44 -22.80
CA ALA A 426 -17.41 7.38 -23.22
C ALA A 426 -18.79 6.73 -23.24
N ALA A 427 -18.95 5.57 -23.89
CA ALA A 427 -20.22 4.84 -23.90
C ALA A 427 -20.71 4.53 -22.48
N THR A 428 -19.84 4.05 -21.60
CA THR A 428 -20.16 3.76 -20.19
C THR A 428 -20.65 5.00 -19.46
N ALA A 429 -20.00 6.15 -19.66
CA ALA A 429 -20.42 7.41 -19.04
C ALA A 429 -21.75 7.93 -19.61
N CYS A 430 -21.94 7.86 -20.93
CA CYS A 430 -23.14 8.37 -21.59
C CYS A 430 -24.39 7.51 -21.31
N ASP A 431 -24.21 6.20 -21.14
CA ASP A 431 -25.29 5.24 -20.89
C ASP A 431 -25.70 5.17 -19.40
N ASP A 432 -24.92 5.77 -18.49
CA ASP A 432 -25.22 5.80 -17.05
C ASP A 432 -26.32 6.83 -16.73
N GLU A 433 -27.50 6.36 -16.32
CA GLU A 433 -28.67 7.21 -16.08
C GLU A 433 -28.47 8.26 -14.98
N ASP A 434 -27.61 7.97 -14.01
CA ASP A 434 -27.31 8.84 -12.88
C ASP A 434 -26.11 9.78 -13.15
N GLY A 435 -25.46 9.63 -14.31
CA GLY A 435 -24.31 10.40 -14.76
C GLY A 435 -23.01 10.14 -13.97
N VAL A 436 -21.91 10.62 -14.53
CA VAL A 436 -20.56 10.54 -13.94
C VAL A 436 -20.08 11.93 -13.56
N ASP A 437 -19.49 12.09 -12.38
CA ASP A 437 -19.04 13.39 -11.85
C ASP A 437 -17.57 13.68 -12.20
N LEU A 438 -16.74 12.64 -12.34
CA LEU A 438 -15.35 12.78 -12.73
C LEU A 438 -14.84 11.52 -13.43
N LEU A 439 -14.17 11.74 -14.56
CA LEU A 439 -13.35 10.73 -15.23
C LEU A 439 -11.90 10.82 -14.73
N LEU A 440 -11.44 9.82 -14.00
CA LEU A 440 -10.05 9.67 -13.57
C LEU A 440 -9.34 8.65 -14.47
N ILE A 441 -8.34 9.11 -15.21
CA ILE A 441 -7.60 8.27 -16.18
C ILE A 441 -6.13 8.66 -16.18
N HIS A 442 -5.23 7.76 -16.56
CA HIS A 442 -3.81 8.13 -16.64
C HIS A 442 -3.46 8.92 -17.91
N THR A 443 -3.66 8.36 -19.10
CA THR A 443 -3.38 9.06 -20.36
C THR A 443 -4.49 10.06 -20.75
N PRO A 444 -4.22 11.38 -20.86
CA PRO A 444 -5.26 12.40 -21.08
C PRO A 444 -6.12 12.20 -22.35
N ARG A 445 -5.54 11.68 -23.43
CA ARG A 445 -6.25 11.52 -24.72
C ARG A 445 -7.42 10.53 -24.65
N VAL A 446 -7.38 9.61 -23.68
CA VAL A 446 -8.43 8.59 -23.50
C VAL A 446 -9.75 9.23 -23.05
N GLY A 447 -9.70 10.36 -22.34
CA GLY A 447 -10.90 11.02 -21.83
C GLY A 447 -11.55 12.01 -22.80
N LEU A 448 -10.91 12.30 -23.93
CA LEU A 448 -11.39 13.30 -24.88
C LEU A 448 -12.77 12.99 -25.46
N PRO A 449 -13.12 11.75 -25.84
CA PRO A 449 -14.48 11.46 -26.34
C PRO A 449 -15.55 11.75 -25.30
N ALA A 450 -15.40 11.26 -24.07
CA ALA A 450 -16.36 11.47 -22.99
C ALA A 450 -16.58 12.96 -22.66
N LEU A 451 -15.51 13.77 -22.69
CA LEU A 451 -15.59 15.24 -22.52
C LEU A 451 -16.26 15.94 -23.71
N THR A 452 -15.98 15.48 -24.93
CA THR A 452 -16.49 16.09 -26.17
C THR A 452 -17.99 15.85 -26.31
N ASP A 453 -18.45 14.66 -25.94
CA ASP A 453 -19.84 14.24 -26.03
C ASP A 453 -20.69 14.70 -24.82
N GLY A 454 -20.07 15.39 -23.84
CA GLY A 454 -20.76 15.93 -22.66
C GLY A 454 -21.18 14.88 -21.64
N CYS A 455 -20.59 13.69 -21.69
CA CYS A 455 -20.94 12.58 -20.80
C CYS A 455 -20.23 12.64 -19.44
N VAL A 456 -19.17 13.44 -19.33
CA VAL A 456 -18.51 13.75 -18.05
C VAL A 456 -18.22 15.25 -17.95
N PRO A 457 -18.47 15.89 -16.79
CA PRO A 457 -18.22 17.32 -16.62
C PRO A 457 -16.75 17.65 -16.41
N ALA A 458 -15.94 16.69 -15.94
CA ALA A 458 -14.53 16.85 -15.68
C ALA A 458 -13.74 15.56 -15.95
N GLN A 459 -12.48 15.75 -16.35
CA GLN A 459 -11.47 14.70 -16.48
C GLN A 459 -10.20 15.13 -15.76
N VAL A 460 -9.64 14.24 -14.94
CA VAL A 460 -8.34 14.42 -14.27
C VAL A 460 -7.40 13.30 -14.71
N SER A 461 -6.17 13.67 -15.08
CA SER A 461 -5.19 12.70 -15.60
C SER A 461 -3.74 13.03 -15.28
N GLY A 462 -2.83 12.11 -15.63
CA GLY A 462 -1.39 12.21 -15.42
C GLY A 462 -0.57 12.15 -16.70
N HIS A 463 0.47 11.31 -16.71
CA HIS A 463 1.28 10.86 -17.85
C HIS A 463 2.27 11.87 -18.41
N MET A 464 1.87 13.14 -18.49
CA MET A 464 2.65 14.17 -19.20
C MET A 464 3.77 14.77 -18.35
N HIS A 465 3.82 14.44 -17.05
CA HIS A 465 4.70 15.03 -16.03
C HIS A 465 4.67 16.57 -16.00
N GLN A 466 3.58 17.16 -16.51
CA GLN A 466 3.41 18.58 -16.66
C GLN A 466 1.95 18.91 -16.41
N ARG A 467 1.72 20.00 -15.68
CA ARG A 467 0.38 20.50 -15.50
C ARG A 467 -0.14 21.10 -16.80
N ILE A 468 -1.29 20.61 -17.27
CA ILE A 468 -2.03 21.19 -18.40
C ILE A 468 -3.46 21.49 -17.94
N GLY A 469 -3.90 22.71 -18.15
CA GLY A 469 -5.20 23.17 -17.67
C GLY A 469 -5.20 23.52 -16.17
N PRO A 470 -6.37 23.51 -15.50
CA PRO A 470 -7.66 23.08 -16.04
C PRO A 470 -8.14 23.97 -17.19
N SER A 471 -8.73 23.38 -18.23
CA SER A 471 -9.25 24.10 -19.39
C SER A 471 -10.48 23.43 -19.98
N VAL A 472 -11.43 24.22 -20.47
CA VAL A 472 -12.64 23.70 -21.14
C VAL A 472 -12.26 22.98 -22.43
N VAL A 473 -12.69 21.72 -22.54
CA VAL A 473 -12.51 20.85 -23.72
C VAL A 473 -13.84 20.16 -23.98
N GLY A 474 -14.42 20.38 -25.17
CA GLY A 474 -15.77 19.90 -25.44
C GLY A 474 -16.80 20.60 -24.55
N GLU A 475 -17.61 19.80 -23.87
CA GLU A 475 -18.62 20.29 -22.91
C GLU A 475 -18.15 20.16 -21.45
N GLY A 476 -16.95 19.64 -21.20
CA GLY A 476 -16.36 19.47 -19.87
C GLY A 476 -15.03 20.20 -19.69
N VAL A 477 -14.32 19.88 -18.60
CA VAL A 477 -13.00 20.42 -18.28
C VAL A 477 -11.96 19.32 -18.23
N GLN A 478 -10.87 19.50 -18.98
CA GLN A 478 -9.70 18.65 -18.89
C GLN A 478 -8.68 19.27 -17.92
N TYR A 479 -8.17 18.45 -17.01
CA TYR A 479 -7.02 18.74 -16.18
C TYR A 479 -6.00 17.60 -16.24
N VAL A 480 -4.77 17.94 -16.62
CA VAL A 480 -3.63 17.03 -16.52
C VAL A 480 -2.79 17.49 -15.35
N SER A 481 -2.72 16.67 -14.29
CA SER A 481 -1.85 16.86 -13.15
C SER A 481 -0.38 16.71 -13.58
N SER A 482 0.50 17.49 -12.94
CA SER A 482 1.94 17.27 -13.04
C SER A 482 2.38 16.07 -12.18
N SER A 483 3.64 15.66 -12.33
CA SER A 483 4.21 14.57 -11.53
C SER A 483 4.35 14.96 -10.06
N THR A 484 3.80 14.13 -9.18
CA THR A 484 3.98 14.22 -7.73
C THR A 484 5.40 13.84 -7.29
N ALA A 485 6.15 13.12 -8.13
CA ALA A 485 7.56 12.81 -7.90
C ALA A 485 8.54 13.86 -8.45
N GLY A 486 8.05 14.92 -9.09
CA GLY A 486 8.90 15.88 -9.80
C GLY A 486 9.67 15.23 -10.95
N ALA A 487 9.06 14.26 -11.64
CA ALA A 487 9.68 13.54 -12.74
C ALA A 487 10.01 14.49 -13.90
N THR A 488 11.22 14.34 -14.46
CA THR A 488 11.67 15.10 -15.63
C THR A 488 12.28 14.15 -16.65
N LEU A 489 12.14 14.49 -17.95
CA LEU A 489 12.56 13.60 -19.03
C LEU A 489 14.04 13.25 -18.90
N GLY A 490 14.33 11.94 -18.86
CA GLY A 490 15.69 11.41 -18.81
C GLY A 490 16.40 11.56 -17.45
N GLN A 491 15.68 11.99 -16.40
CA GLN A 491 16.22 12.04 -15.05
C GLN A 491 15.59 10.96 -14.16
N PRO A 492 16.32 10.45 -13.16
CA PRO A 492 15.75 9.57 -12.15
C PRO A 492 14.62 10.26 -11.37
N THR A 493 13.59 9.50 -11.00
CA THR A 493 12.53 9.97 -10.11
C THR A 493 12.82 9.67 -8.66
N VAL A 494 13.61 8.65 -8.35
CA VAL A 494 13.97 8.26 -6.98
C VAL A 494 15.19 9.05 -6.48
N GLY A 495 15.10 9.54 -5.24
CA GLY A 495 16.08 10.45 -4.64
C GLY A 495 15.50 11.85 -4.47
N PRO A 496 16.33 12.89 -4.27
CA PRO A 496 15.87 14.28 -4.28
C PRO A 496 15.22 14.65 -5.61
N LEU A 497 14.31 15.64 -5.57
CA LEU A 497 13.54 16.04 -6.74
C LEU A 497 14.41 16.64 -7.84
N ASN A 498 14.22 16.18 -9.08
CA ASN A 498 14.86 16.78 -10.27
C ASN A 498 13.99 17.85 -10.93
N GLY A 499 12.66 17.75 -10.80
CA GLY A 499 11.68 18.73 -11.22
C GLY A 499 10.85 19.28 -10.06
N THR A 500 9.85 20.10 -10.37
CA THR A 500 8.86 20.51 -9.38
C THR A 500 7.87 19.36 -9.19
N ALA A 501 7.85 18.80 -7.98
CA ALA A 501 6.80 17.90 -7.54
C ALA A 501 5.51 18.69 -7.30
N GLU A 502 4.38 18.11 -7.68
CA GLU A 502 3.09 18.77 -7.55
C GLU A 502 1.99 17.80 -7.13
N MET A 503 1.13 18.28 -6.23
CA MET A 503 -0.16 17.69 -5.90
C MET A 503 -1.22 18.75 -6.10
N THR A 504 -2.45 18.33 -6.38
CA THR A 504 -3.57 19.27 -6.59
C THR A 504 -4.69 18.97 -5.61
N VAL A 505 -5.15 19.97 -4.88
CA VAL A 505 -6.38 19.86 -4.09
C VAL A 505 -7.53 20.33 -4.97
N LEU A 506 -8.59 19.55 -5.09
CA LEU A 506 -9.84 19.92 -5.75
C LEU A 506 -10.96 19.94 -4.71
N ARG A 507 -11.95 20.82 -4.90
CA ARG A 507 -13.21 20.72 -4.16
C ARG A 507 -14.36 20.42 -5.09
N TRP A 508 -15.11 19.38 -4.77
CA TRP A 508 -16.30 18.98 -5.49
C TRP A 508 -17.55 19.31 -4.69
N ASP A 509 -18.46 20.05 -5.28
CA ASP A 509 -19.75 20.37 -4.67
C ASP A 509 -20.74 19.23 -4.95
N PRO A 510 -21.23 18.52 -3.91
CA PRO A 510 -22.16 17.39 -4.08
C PRO A 510 -23.56 17.78 -4.54
N ARG A 511 -23.94 19.05 -4.44
CA ARG A 511 -25.25 19.56 -4.92
C ARG A 511 -25.21 19.87 -6.39
N GLU A 512 -24.16 20.58 -6.80
CA GLU A 512 -23.95 20.98 -8.19
C GLU A 512 -23.25 19.88 -9.00
N ARG A 513 -22.76 18.84 -8.32
CA ARG A 513 -22.05 17.69 -8.87
C ARG A 513 -20.88 18.09 -9.77
N ARG A 514 -20.11 19.09 -9.34
CA ARG A 514 -18.99 19.65 -10.11
C ARG A 514 -17.85 20.14 -9.23
N ILE A 515 -16.64 20.20 -9.82
CA ILE A 515 -15.49 20.83 -9.18
C ILE A 515 -15.67 22.35 -9.20
N VAL A 516 -15.49 23.00 -8.05
CA VAL A 516 -15.69 24.46 -7.89
C VAL A 516 -14.38 25.24 -7.88
N ASP A 517 -13.33 24.68 -7.28
CA ASP A 517 -12.02 25.29 -7.17
C ASP A 517 -10.90 24.26 -7.05
N TYR A 518 -9.66 24.74 -7.18
CA TYR A 518 -8.47 23.94 -6.96
C TYR A 518 -7.35 24.74 -6.30
N GLN A 519 -6.41 24.04 -5.67
CA GLN A 519 -5.16 24.59 -5.15
C GLN A 519 -3.99 23.74 -5.62
N LEU A 520 -2.87 24.41 -5.91
CA LEU A 520 -1.62 23.78 -6.29
C LEU A 520 -0.71 23.69 -5.07
N VAL A 521 -0.23 22.49 -4.79
CA VAL A 521 0.77 22.21 -3.77
C VAL A 521 2.05 21.81 -4.48
N GLN A 522 3.06 22.68 -4.44
CA GLN A 522 4.29 22.51 -5.21
C GLN A 522 5.51 22.40 -4.29
N VAL A 523 6.43 21.50 -4.62
CA VAL A 523 7.70 21.29 -3.93
C VAL A 523 8.82 21.27 -4.96
N ARG A 524 9.87 22.06 -4.73
CA ARG A 524 10.94 22.30 -5.71
C ARG A 524 12.22 21.53 -5.38
N PRO A 525 13.14 21.39 -6.35
CA PRO A 525 14.45 20.74 -6.14
C PRO A 525 15.33 21.34 -5.04
N ASP A 526 15.05 22.57 -4.61
CA ASP A 526 15.75 23.22 -3.49
C ASP A 526 15.08 22.98 -2.12
N ALA A 527 14.10 22.07 -2.06
CA ALA A 527 13.24 21.78 -0.90
C ALA A 527 12.36 22.95 -0.46
N SER A 528 12.22 24.01 -1.27
CA SER A 528 11.18 25.02 -1.04
C SER A 528 9.81 24.49 -1.47
N ALA A 529 8.76 24.96 -0.80
CA ALA A 529 7.38 24.61 -1.14
C ALA A 529 6.53 25.87 -1.31
N SER A 530 5.39 25.72 -1.99
CA SER A 530 4.37 26.75 -2.11
C SER A 530 2.99 26.13 -2.24
N VAL A 531 2.01 26.74 -1.57
CA VAL A 531 0.59 26.40 -1.69
C VAL A 531 -0.12 27.60 -2.29
N SER A 532 -0.84 27.42 -3.39
CA SER A 532 -1.60 28.53 -3.99
C SER A 532 -2.84 28.87 -3.15
N PRO A 533 -3.35 30.11 -3.23
CA PRO A 533 -4.74 30.40 -2.88
C PRO A 533 -5.71 29.53 -3.69
N ARG A 534 -7.00 29.57 -3.36
CA ARG A 534 -8.03 28.90 -4.17
C ARG A 534 -8.09 29.53 -5.56
N LEU A 535 -7.94 28.70 -6.59
CA LEU A 535 -8.05 29.05 -8.00
C LEU A 535 -9.38 28.53 -8.54
N GLN A 536 -10.04 29.34 -9.36
CA GLN A 536 -11.36 28.98 -9.90
C GLN A 536 -11.26 27.84 -10.90
N TRP A 537 -12.10 26.82 -10.74
CA TRP A 537 -12.27 25.79 -11.77
C TRP A 537 -13.05 26.39 -12.96
N PRO A 538 -12.57 26.26 -14.21
CA PRO A 538 -13.27 26.80 -15.37
C PRO A 538 -14.67 26.20 -15.51
N GLU A 539 -15.65 27.02 -15.89
CA GLU A 539 -16.99 26.53 -16.23
C GLU A 539 -17.14 26.42 -17.75
N PRO A 540 -17.54 25.26 -18.28
CA PRO A 540 -18.04 25.16 -19.64
C PRO A 540 -19.23 26.11 -19.82
N ARG A 541 -19.19 26.98 -20.83
CA ARG A 541 -20.31 27.91 -21.06
C ARG A 541 -21.55 27.10 -21.42
N PRO A 542 -22.74 27.41 -20.86
CA PRO A 542 -23.98 26.79 -21.34
C PRO A 542 -24.11 27.03 -22.84
N ALA A 543 -24.42 25.98 -23.59
CA ALA A 543 -24.73 26.10 -25.01
C ALA A 543 -25.81 27.18 -25.17
N GLN A 544 -25.50 28.27 -25.89
CA GLN A 544 -26.54 29.25 -26.18
C GLN A 544 -27.64 28.54 -26.97
N PRO A 545 -28.91 28.59 -26.53
CA PRO A 545 -29.98 28.02 -27.32
C PRO A 545 -29.92 28.65 -28.70
N SER A 546 -29.78 27.81 -29.72
CA SER A 546 -29.75 28.25 -31.11
C SER A 546 -30.91 29.20 -31.32
N ARG A 547 -30.62 30.43 -31.73
CA ARG A 547 -31.67 31.38 -32.11
C ARG A 547 -32.40 30.73 -33.28
N GLY A 548 -33.53 30.08 -32.97
CA GLY A 548 -34.43 29.51 -33.95
C GLY A 548 -34.75 30.59 -34.96
N GLY A 549 -34.20 30.43 -36.16
CA GLY A 549 -34.49 31.27 -37.32
C GLY A 549 -35.94 31.06 -37.72
N GLY A 550 -36.86 31.71 -37.01
CA GLY A 550 -38.23 31.87 -37.42
C GLY A 550 -38.27 32.85 -38.60
N ASN A 551 -38.05 32.33 -39.81
CA ASN A 551 -38.48 33.01 -41.03
C ASN A 551 -39.99 33.17 -40.98
N HIS A 552 -40.47 34.36 -40.59
CA HIS A 552 -41.82 34.80 -40.92
C HIS A 552 -41.81 35.36 -42.34
N PRO A 553 -42.52 34.75 -43.30
CA PRO A 553 -42.80 35.40 -44.56
C PRO A 553 -43.88 36.47 -44.33
N SER A 554 -43.55 37.73 -44.62
CA SER A 554 -44.53 38.81 -44.67
C SER A 554 -45.61 38.51 -45.72
N PRO A 555 -46.92 38.60 -45.40
CA PRO A 555 -47.94 38.69 -46.43
C PRO A 555 -47.98 40.11 -47.01
N MET A 556 -48.35 40.18 -48.29
CA MET A 556 -48.40 41.37 -49.16
C MET A 556 -49.21 42.54 -48.60
#